data_AF-A0A292QPL0-F1
#
_entry.id   AF-A0A292QPL0-F1
#
_cell.length_a   1.000
_cell.length_b   1.000
_cell.length_c   1.000
_cell.angle_alpha   90.00
_cell.angle_beta   90.00
_cell.angle_gamma   90.00
#
_symmetry.space_group_name_H-M   'P 1'
#
loop_
_entity.id
_entity.type
_entity.pdbx_description
1 polymer ?
#
loop_
_entity_poly.entity_id
_entity_poly.type
_entity_poly.pdbx_seq_one_letter_code
_entity_poly.pdbx_strand_id
1 'polypeptide(L)'
;GYRALSRAGNSAENAGQNTAVGSSALENNVTGFGNTAIGANALNTGRQGDYNTGLGYYACAKVTGSHKTCIGASSGPASGSDWASDDKERIFIGSKSKFNNGPAVLEVHNTEDTGLGANKDAAVVINGNLIVKGGVISTLWTKGGGNSDDVNLYGKKGGQLKLFWDKGGTPDYVEKYSSNGHGKFKAFSGNVISDRRLKYVGKESTTGLDKVRQLKVFNFTYKKDTTKTPHVGVIAQDLQKVFPNAVQKGKDGFLTIRMEDMFYAVINAIKELDAKITALQKENQELKQLVKQVQEDNKRLDQRLQKLEAKQK
;
A
#
# COMPACT_ATOMS: atom_id res chain seq x y z
N GLY A 1 6.12 -44.80 30.43
CA GLY A 1 6.33 -46.17 29.94
C GLY A 1 5.26 -47.10 30.48
N TYR A 2 5.52 -47.86 31.53
CA TYR A 2 4.59 -48.87 32.06
C TYR A 2 3.35 -48.34 32.81
N ARG A 3 3.47 -47.27 33.62
CA ARG A 3 2.33 -46.72 34.40
C ARG A 3 1.29 -45.96 33.59
N ALA A 4 1.59 -45.62 32.33
CA ALA A 4 0.70 -44.86 31.45
C ALA A 4 -0.43 -45.72 30.87
N LEU A 5 -0.27 -47.04 30.86
CA LEU A 5 -1.25 -48.02 30.35
C LEU A 5 -2.00 -48.76 31.46
N SER A 6 -1.55 -48.67 32.72
CA SER A 6 -2.10 -49.47 33.82
C SER A 6 -3.34 -48.85 34.50
N ARG A 7 -3.73 -47.62 34.14
CA ARG A 7 -4.92 -46.93 34.67
C ARG A 7 -6.14 -46.96 33.74
N ALA A 8 -5.99 -47.48 32.52
CA ALA A 8 -7.10 -47.71 31.57
C ALA A 8 -7.96 -48.95 31.96
N GLY A 9 -8.11 -49.22 33.25
CA GLY A 9 -8.84 -50.36 33.78
C GLY A 9 -10.23 -49.95 34.28
N ASN A 10 -11.26 -50.59 33.73
CA ASN A 10 -12.63 -50.71 34.25
C ASN A 10 -13.65 -49.57 34.01
N SER A 11 -13.69 -48.98 32.82
CA SER A 11 -14.99 -48.54 32.28
C SER A 11 -15.02 -48.73 30.76
N ALA A 12 -16.18 -49.06 30.22
CA ALA A 12 -16.39 -49.65 28.90
C ALA A 12 -16.19 -48.69 27.70
N GLU A 13 -15.23 -47.76 27.76
CA GLU A 13 -14.93 -46.82 26.68
C GLU A 13 -13.45 -46.90 26.29
N ASN A 14 -13.17 -47.63 25.20
CA ASN A 14 -12.09 -47.50 24.21
C ASN A 14 -10.74 -46.82 24.58
N ALA A 15 -10.18 -46.88 25.79
CA ALA A 15 -8.87 -46.29 26.10
C ALA A 15 -7.64 -47.10 25.61
N GLY A 16 -7.71 -47.66 24.39
CA GLY A 16 -6.68 -48.51 23.77
C GLY A 16 -5.73 -47.80 22.78
N GLN A 17 -4.74 -48.54 22.27
CA GLN A 17 -3.82 -48.12 21.18
C GLN A 17 -2.97 -46.86 21.43
N ASN A 18 -2.65 -46.58 22.70
CA ASN A 18 -1.82 -45.44 23.07
C ASN A 18 -0.31 -45.80 23.09
N THR A 19 0.56 -44.89 22.64
CA THR A 19 2.02 -44.98 22.77
C THR A 19 2.52 -43.96 23.80
N ALA A 20 3.21 -44.39 24.86
CA ALA A 20 3.67 -43.51 25.95
C ALA A 20 5.15 -43.71 26.31
N VAL A 21 6.01 -42.78 25.89
CA VAL A 21 7.46 -42.80 26.11
C VAL A 21 7.88 -41.54 26.89
N GLY A 22 8.39 -41.70 28.11
CA GLY A 22 8.75 -40.58 29.00
C GLY A 22 8.14 -40.70 30.40
N SER A 23 8.65 -39.88 31.33
CA SER A 23 8.10 -39.77 32.70
C SER A 23 6.75 -39.06 32.66
N SER A 24 5.73 -39.62 33.31
CA SER A 24 4.37 -39.04 33.36
C SER A 24 3.68 -38.78 32.02
N ALA A 25 4.19 -39.35 30.92
CA ALA A 25 3.51 -39.28 29.61
C ALA A 25 2.20 -40.08 29.69
N LEU A 26 1.06 -39.46 29.32
CA LEU A 26 -0.29 -40.04 29.42
C LEU A 26 -0.70 -40.57 30.82
N GLU A 27 -0.04 -40.15 31.90
CA GLU A 27 -0.28 -40.70 33.25
C GLU A 27 -1.71 -40.49 33.77
N ASN A 28 -2.35 -39.41 33.31
CA ASN A 28 -3.72 -39.06 33.68
C ASN A 28 -4.73 -39.34 32.54
N ASN A 29 -4.38 -40.12 31.51
CA ASN A 29 -5.32 -40.44 30.44
C ASN A 29 -6.41 -41.41 30.90
N VAL A 30 -7.64 -40.90 31.05
CA VAL A 30 -8.78 -41.67 31.59
C VAL A 30 -9.70 -42.23 30.50
N THR A 31 -9.72 -41.63 29.30
CA THR A 31 -10.75 -41.94 28.27
C THR A 31 -10.26 -41.95 26.82
N GLY A 32 -9.05 -41.47 26.50
CA GLY A 32 -8.63 -41.24 25.12
C GLY A 32 -7.99 -42.46 24.42
N PHE A 33 -8.42 -42.73 23.19
CA PHE A 33 -7.94 -43.76 22.27
C PHE A 33 -6.86 -43.24 21.30
N GLY A 34 -5.88 -44.07 20.95
CA GLY A 34 -5.00 -43.81 19.79
C GLY A 34 -4.00 -42.64 19.94
N ASN A 35 -3.68 -42.22 21.16
CA ASN A 35 -2.77 -41.11 21.44
C ASN A 35 -1.29 -41.54 21.45
N THR A 36 -0.40 -40.70 20.92
CA THR A 36 1.06 -40.90 20.97
C THR A 36 1.73 -39.79 21.78
N ALA A 37 2.28 -40.12 22.94
CA ALA A 37 2.99 -39.20 23.83
C ALA A 37 4.46 -39.61 23.97
N ILE A 38 5.37 -38.77 23.48
CA ILE A 38 6.81 -38.99 23.53
C ILE A 38 7.46 -37.75 24.15
N GLY A 39 7.85 -37.83 25.43
CA GLY A 39 8.43 -36.75 26.21
C GLY A 39 7.89 -36.74 27.64
N ALA A 40 8.67 -36.21 28.59
CA ALA A 40 8.19 -36.13 29.96
C ALA A 40 6.99 -35.17 30.08
N ASN A 41 5.91 -35.62 30.73
CA ASN A 41 4.62 -34.93 30.86
C ASN A 41 3.89 -34.63 29.53
N ALA A 42 4.28 -35.26 28.42
CA ALA A 42 3.54 -35.13 27.16
C ALA A 42 2.13 -35.71 27.32
N LEU A 43 1.11 -34.98 26.86
CA LEU A 43 -0.31 -35.35 26.98
C LEU A 43 -0.74 -35.73 28.40
N ASN A 44 -0.11 -35.17 29.44
CA ASN A 44 -0.44 -35.44 30.83
C ASN A 44 -1.66 -34.60 31.30
N THR A 45 -2.84 -34.86 30.72
CA THR A 45 -4.10 -34.18 31.05
C THR A 45 -5.10 -35.15 31.69
N GLY A 46 -6.13 -34.65 32.39
CA GLY A 46 -7.08 -35.50 33.15
C GLY A 46 -8.30 -35.98 32.35
N ARG A 47 -8.44 -35.55 31.10
CA ARG A 47 -9.46 -35.95 30.12
C ARG A 47 -8.87 -35.66 28.74
N GLN A 48 -8.64 -36.67 27.93
CA GLN A 48 -8.07 -36.55 26.60
C GLN A 48 -9.15 -36.94 25.60
N GLY A 49 -9.24 -36.17 24.52
CA GLY A 49 -9.84 -36.68 23.30
C GLY A 49 -8.92 -37.69 22.62
N ASP A 50 -9.38 -38.20 21.49
CA ASP A 50 -8.72 -39.27 20.78
C ASP A 50 -7.67 -38.72 19.78
N TYR A 51 -6.75 -39.59 19.37
CA TYR A 51 -5.84 -39.35 18.24
C TYR A 51 -4.94 -38.11 18.36
N ASN A 52 -4.46 -37.80 19.55
CA ASN A 52 -3.50 -36.73 19.79
C ASN A 52 -2.05 -37.26 19.73
N THR A 53 -1.15 -36.47 19.16
CA THR A 53 0.30 -36.74 19.12
C THR A 53 1.05 -35.64 19.86
N GLY A 54 1.66 -35.93 21.01
CA GLY A 54 2.51 -35.01 21.76
C GLY A 54 3.97 -35.45 21.73
N LEU A 55 4.85 -34.71 21.05
CA LEU A 55 6.29 -34.95 20.96
C LEU A 55 7.06 -33.79 21.61
N GLY A 56 7.60 -34.01 22.80
CA GLY A 56 8.41 -33.05 23.56
C GLY A 56 8.05 -32.97 25.04
N TYR A 57 8.90 -32.33 25.84
CA TYR A 57 8.61 -32.04 27.26
C TYR A 57 7.33 -31.18 27.35
N TYR A 58 6.33 -31.65 28.08
CA TYR A 58 5.07 -30.92 28.31
C TYR A 58 4.27 -30.58 27.02
N ALA A 59 4.50 -31.29 25.91
CA ALA A 59 3.76 -31.12 24.66
C ALA A 59 2.29 -31.53 24.81
N CYS A 60 1.37 -30.73 24.27
CA CYS A 60 -0.09 -30.93 24.36
C CYS A 60 -0.63 -31.10 25.80
N ALA A 61 0.10 -30.67 26.84
CA ALA A 61 -0.28 -30.89 28.24
C ALA A 61 -1.51 -30.10 28.73
N LYS A 62 -2.21 -29.42 27.82
CA LYS A 62 -3.48 -28.70 28.08
C LYS A 62 -4.61 -29.14 27.15
N VAL A 63 -4.37 -30.13 26.28
CA VAL A 63 -5.38 -30.64 25.34
C VAL A 63 -6.37 -31.54 26.07
N THR A 64 -7.65 -31.24 25.90
CA THR A 64 -8.77 -32.05 26.38
C THR A 64 -9.69 -32.56 25.26
N GLY A 65 -9.59 -32.00 24.06
CA GLY A 65 -10.25 -32.50 22.85
C GLY A 65 -9.34 -33.42 22.01
N SER A 66 -9.77 -33.70 20.78
CA SER A 66 -9.16 -34.70 19.88
C SER A 66 -8.35 -34.09 18.73
N HIS A 67 -7.55 -34.89 18.03
CA HIS A 67 -6.84 -34.56 16.78
C HIS A 67 -5.77 -33.44 16.85
N LYS A 68 -5.05 -33.34 17.98
CA LYS A 68 -3.98 -32.37 18.16
C LYS A 68 -2.61 -33.01 17.99
N THR A 69 -1.78 -32.44 17.12
CA THR A 69 -0.37 -32.82 16.98
C THR A 69 0.50 -31.69 17.53
N CYS A 70 1.14 -31.87 18.69
CA CYS A 70 2.06 -30.93 19.29
C CYS A 70 3.50 -31.43 19.18
N ILE A 71 4.36 -30.69 18.46
CA ILE A 71 5.78 -31.01 18.26
C ILE A 71 6.63 -29.87 18.80
N GLY A 72 7.31 -30.10 19.92
CA GLY A 72 8.18 -29.14 20.60
C GLY A 72 7.93 -29.05 22.11
N ALA A 73 8.90 -28.51 22.85
CA ALA A 73 8.77 -28.34 24.31
C ALA A 73 7.69 -27.30 24.66
N SER A 74 6.75 -27.68 25.52
CA SER A 74 5.58 -26.87 25.91
C SER A 74 4.72 -26.41 24.73
N SER A 75 4.74 -27.17 23.63
CA SER A 75 3.92 -26.93 22.44
C SER A 75 2.46 -27.27 22.69
N GLY A 76 1.54 -26.61 21.97
CA GLY A 76 0.11 -26.86 22.08
C GLY A 76 -0.71 -25.64 22.51
N PRO A 77 -2.04 -25.79 22.62
CA PRO A 77 -2.96 -24.72 22.92
C PRO A 77 -2.89 -24.26 24.38
N ALA A 78 -3.36 -23.04 24.64
CA ALA A 78 -3.49 -22.52 25.99
C ALA A 78 -4.60 -23.23 26.77
N SER A 79 -4.45 -23.34 28.09
CA SER A 79 -5.46 -23.96 28.97
C SER A 79 -6.80 -23.23 28.85
N GLY A 80 -7.88 -23.97 28.63
CA GLY A 80 -9.24 -23.41 28.53
C GLY A 80 -9.52 -22.64 27.23
N SER A 81 -8.60 -22.63 26.27
CA SER A 81 -8.90 -22.12 24.93
C SER A 81 -9.75 -23.10 24.15
N ASP A 82 -10.56 -22.61 23.21
CA ASP A 82 -11.37 -23.47 22.33
C ASP A 82 -10.48 -24.48 21.56
N TRP A 83 -9.25 -24.10 21.23
CA TRP A 83 -8.30 -24.98 20.53
C TRP A 83 -7.76 -26.12 21.41
N ALA A 84 -7.90 -26.02 22.73
CA ALA A 84 -7.56 -27.08 23.66
C ALA A 84 -8.69 -28.08 23.85
N SER A 85 -9.94 -27.64 23.78
CA SER A 85 -11.12 -28.44 24.09
C SER A 85 -11.90 -28.93 22.86
N ASP A 86 -11.70 -28.34 21.67
CA ASP A 86 -12.35 -28.79 20.45
C ASP A 86 -11.77 -30.10 19.90
N ASP A 87 -12.50 -30.75 19.01
CA ASP A 87 -12.06 -31.97 18.31
C ASP A 87 -11.48 -31.69 16.91
N LYS A 88 -11.03 -30.45 16.65
CA LYS A 88 -10.53 -30.03 15.34
C LYS A 88 -9.08 -30.45 15.10
N GLU A 89 -8.75 -30.83 13.88
CA GLU A 89 -7.37 -31.15 13.49
C GLU A 89 -6.49 -29.89 13.59
N ARG A 90 -5.47 -29.95 14.46
CA ARG A 90 -4.51 -28.85 14.63
C ARG A 90 -3.10 -29.38 14.85
N ILE A 91 -2.14 -28.89 14.05
CA ILE A 91 -0.72 -29.22 14.20
C ILE A 91 0.01 -28.02 14.77
N PHE A 92 0.47 -28.10 16.01
CA PHE A 92 1.29 -27.12 16.73
C PHE A 92 2.77 -27.49 16.63
N ILE A 93 3.58 -26.68 15.97
CA ILE A 93 5.02 -26.92 15.80
C ILE A 93 5.83 -25.77 16.41
N GLY A 94 6.84 -26.12 17.22
CA GLY A 94 7.66 -25.19 17.99
C GLY A 94 7.24 -25.14 19.46
N SER A 95 7.89 -24.33 20.29
CA SER A 95 7.50 -24.15 21.69
C SER A 95 6.32 -23.19 21.86
N LYS A 96 5.78 -23.08 23.08
CA LYS A 96 4.80 -22.04 23.46
C LYS A 96 5.21 -20.67 22.91
N SER A 97 4.29 -19.95 22.25
CA SER A 97 4.63 -18.64 21.69
C SER A 97 5.10 -17.67 22.78
N LYS A 98 6.31 -17.13 22.61
CA LYS A 98 6.88 -16.09 23.48
C LYS A 98 6.30 -14.70 23.18
N PHE A 99 5.59 -14.55 22.06
CA PHE A 99 5.06 -13.27 21.61
C PHE A 99 3.75 -12.90 22.31
N ASN A 100 2.80 -13.84 22.40
CA ASN A 100 1.47 -13.60 22.99
C ASN A 100 1.14 -14.54 24.15
N ASN A 101 2.10 -15.37 24.61
CA ASN A 101 1.87 -16.41 25.62
C ASN A 101 0.76 -17.41 25.24
N GLY A 102 0.35 -17.42 23.97
CA GLY A 102 -0.68 -18.27 23.40
C GLY A 102 -0.11 -19.59 22.87
N PRO A 103 -0.79 -20.22 21.91
CA PRO A 103 -0.44 -21.53 21.39
C PRO A 103 0.89 -21.57 20.61
N ALA A 104 1.23 -22.69 19.96
CA ALA A 104 2.55 -22.85 19.34
C ALA A 104 2.84 -21.79 18.25
N VAL A 105 4.13 -21.59 17.96
CA VAL A 105 4.61 -20.59 16.99
C VAL A 105 4.06 -20.83 15.59
N LEU A 106 3.87 -22.08 15.17
CA LEU A 106 3.27 -22.47 13.91
C LEU A 106 2.10 -23.41 14.17
N GLU A 107 0.93 -23.11 13.60
CA GLU A 107 -0.25 -23.96 13.65
C GLU A 107 -0.77 -24.26 12.26
N VAL A 108 -1.17 -25.50 11.99
CA VAL A 108 -1.87 -25.89 10.74
C VAL A 108 -3.26 -26.41 11.10
N HIS A 109 -4.31 -25.81 10.56
CA HIS A 109 -5.72 -26.08 10.90
C HIS A 109 -6.46 -26.58 9.66
N ASN A 110 -7.37 -27.55 9.81
CA ASN A 110 -8.23 -28.07 8.74
C ASN A 110 -9.66 -28.24 9.29
N THR A 111 -10.68 -27.57 8.75
CA THR A 111 -12.03 -27.50 9.36
C THR A 111 -13.16 -27.43 8.32
N GLU A 112 -14.35 -27.90 8.69
CA GLU A 112 -15.56 -27.96 7.85
C GLU A 112 -16.63 -26.88 8.19
N ASP A 113 -16.29 -25.87 8.98
CA ASP A 113 -17.25 -24.87 9.50
C ASP A 113 -17.60 -23.79 8.44
N THR A 114 -18.88 -23.38 8.39
CA THR A 114 -19.47 -22.61 7.26
C THR A 114 -19.75 -21.13 7.55
N GLY A 115 -19.40 -20.62 8.74
CA GLY A 115 -19.62 -19.22 9.16
C GLY A 115 -18.60 -18.20 8.62
N LEU A 116 -19.07 -17.00 8.27
CA LEU A 116 -18.24 -15.86 7.82
C LEU A 116 -17.35 -15.35 8.97
N GLY A 117 -16.06 -15.67 8.92
CA GLY A 117 -15.05 -15.31 9.93
C GLY A 117 -14.05 -16.44 10.23
N ALA A 118 -14.38 -17.67 9.84
CA ALA A 118 -13.46 -18.80 9.85
C ALA A 118 -12.65 -18.84 8.55
N ASN A 119 -11.32 -18.98 8.65
CA ASN A 119 -10.44 -19.25 7.51
C ASN A 119 -10.94 -20.52 6.80
N LYS A 120 -11.41 -20.35 5.57
CA LYS A 120 -12.25 -21.34 4.86
C LYS A 120 -11.51 -22.53 4.28
N ASP A 121 -10.21 -22.66 4.51
CA ASP A 121 -9.34 -23.72 3.99
C ASP A 121 -8.23 -24.02 5.00
N ALA A 122 -7.43 -25.06 4.72
CA ALA A 122 -6.22 -25.38 5.45
C ALA A 122 -5.44 -24.10 5.83
N ALA A 123 -5.48 -23.72 7.11
CA ALA A 123 -4.96 -22.43 7.57
C ALA A 123 -3.65 -22.64 8.31
N VAL A 124 -2.66 -21.81 7.97
CA VAL A 124 -1.40 -21.76 8.72
C VAL A 124 -1.42 -20.52 9.61
N VAL A 125 -1.50 -20.70 10.93
CA VAL A 125 -1.43 -19.62 11.93
C VAL A 125 0.00 -19.50 12.42
N ILE A 126 0.58 -18.31 12.37
CA ILE A 126 1.92 -18.05 12.89
C ILE A 126 1.81 -17.02 14.02
N ASN A 127 2.02 -17.47 15.25
CA ASN A 127 2.00 -16.60 16.46
C ASN A 127 3.35 -15.85 16.63
N GLY A 128 3.88 -15.30 15.54
CA GLY A 128 5.20 -14.66 15.44
C GLY A 128 5.44 -14.03 14.05
N ASN A 129 6.70 -13.76 13.69
CA ASN A 129 7.04 -13.18 12.39
C ASN A 129 7.16 -14.26 11.30
N LEU A 130 6.43 -14.10 10.20
CA LEU A 130 6.68 -14.82 8.94
C LEU A 130 7.58 -13.97 8.05
N ILE A 131 8.85 -14.36 7.90
CA ILE A 131 9.80 -13.69 7.00
C ILE A 131 9.90 -14.50 5.70
N VAL A 132 9.31 -13.99 4.61
CA VAL A 132 9.46 -14.57 3.27
C VAL A 132 10.40 -13.70 2.45
N LYS A 133 11.53 -14.25 2.01
CA LYS A 133 12.54 -13.53 1.22
C LYS A 133 12.27 -13.52 -0.29
N GLY A 134 11.18 -14.16 -0.74
CA GLY A 134 10.71 -14.21 -2.12
C GLY A 134 9.26 -13.76 -2.26
N GLY A 135 8.67 -13.90 -3.46
CA GLY A 135 7.27 -13.54 -3.71
C GLY A 135 6.30 -14.51 -3.02
N VAL A 136 5.22 -13.98 -2.44
CA VAL A 136 4.09 -14.76 -1.91
C VAL A 136 2.94 -14.64 -2.90
N ILE A 137 2.48 -15.77 -3.44
CA ILE A 137 1.29 -15.85 -4.28
C ILE A 137 0.21 -16.56 -3.44
N SER A 138 -0.95 -15.91 -3.29
CA SER A 138 -2.11 -16.50 -2.59
C SER A 138 -3.37 -16.36 -3.44
N THR A 139 -4.17 -17.41 -3.52
CA THR A 139 -5.48 -17.42 -4.17
C THR A 139 -6.55 -17.53 -3.09
N LEU A 140 -7.34 -16.48 -2.90
CA LEU A 140 -8.47 -16.46 -1.96
C LEU A 140 -9.77 -16.66 -2.74
N TRP A 141 -10.48 -17.76 -2.49
CA TRP A 141 -11.77 -18.04 -3.12
C TRP A 141 -12.88 -17.18 -2.49
N THR A 142 -13.63 -16.45 -3.31
CA THR A 142 -14.86 -15.78 -2.86
C THR A 142 -16.03 -16.76 -2.95
N LYS A 143 -16.74 -16.97 -1.84
CA LYS A 143 -17.97 -17.78 -1.84
C LYS A 143 -19.11 -16.94 -2.43
N GLY A 144 -19.61 -17.31 -3.60
CA GLY A 144 -20.94 -16.88 -4.10
C GLY A 144 -20.98 -15.83 -5.22
N GLY A 145 -19.97 -15.71 -6.08
CA GLY A 145 -20.04 -14.90 -7.30
C GLY A 145 -19.71 -15.74 -8.53
N GLY A 146 -20.61 -15.80 -9.51
CA GLY A 146 -20.43 -16.61 -10.72
C GLY A 146 -19.22 -16.19 -11.57
N ASN A 147 -18.61 -17.19 -12.23
CA ASN A 147 -17.66 -17.15 -13.36
C ASN A 147 -16.56 -16.06 -13.39
N SER A 148 -16.20 -15.44 -12.27
CA SER A 148 -15.11 -14.48 -12.20
C SER A 148 -14.17 -14.86 -11.06
N ASP A 149 -13.17 -15.66 -11.41
CA ASP A 149 -12.04 -16.04 -10.55
C ASP A 149 -11.17 -14.80 -10.28
N ASP A 150 -11.59 -13.98 -9.33
CA ASP A 150 -10.87 -12.76 -8.98
C ASP A 150 -9.83 -13.05 -7.89
N VAL A 151 -8.57 -13.09 -8.31
CA VAL A 151 -7.39 -13.12 -7.45
C VAL A 151 -7.23 -11.77 -6.76
N ASN A 152 -7.62 -11.68 -5.49
CA ASN A 152 -7.52 -10.43 -4.72
C ASN A 152 -6.18 -10.34 -3.96
N LEU A 153 -5.28 -9.47 -4.42
CA LEU A 153 -4.08 -9.05 -3.69
C LEU A 153 -4.35 -7.72 -2.98
N TYR A 154 -4.60 -7.76 -1.67
CA TYR A 154 -4.89 -6.55 -0.89
C TYR A 154 -3.61 -5.87 -0.41
N GLY A 155 -3.26 -4.74 -1.02
CA GLY A 155 -2.21 -3.85 -0.53
C GLY A 155 -2.62 -2.39 -0.62
N LYS A 156 -2.71 -1.69 0.51
CA LYS A 156 -2.69 -0.21 0.51
C LYS A 156 -1.24 0.28 0.63
N LYS A 157 -0.98 1.46 0.07
CA LYS A 157 0.19 2.29 0.38
C LYS A 157 0.37 2.40 1.90
N GLY A 158 1.45 1.83 2.43
CA GLY A 158 1.75 1.76 3.87
C GLY A 158 2.09 0.36 4.40
N GLY A 159 1.97 -0.70 3.59
CA GLY A 159 2.55 -2.01 3.91
C GLY A 159 1.76 -2.88 4.90
N GLN A 160 0.47 -2.60 5.14
CA GLN A 160 -0.40 -3.48 5.94
C GLN A 160 -1.64 -3.96 5.16
N LEU A 161 -1.99 -5.22 5.38
CA LEU A 161 -3.20 -5.91 4.90
C LEU A 161 -4.39 -5.62 5.83
N LYS A 162 -5.57 -5.29 5.28
CA LYS A 162 -6.81 -5.13 6.05
C LYS A 162 -8.04 -5.64 5.27
N LEU A 163 -8.96 -6.29 5.98
CA LEU A 163 -10.29 -6.73 5.48
C LEU A 163 -11.25 -5.54 5.42
N PHE A 164 -11.84 -5.26 4.26
CA PHE A 164 -12.97 -4.32 4.15
C PHE A 164 -14.25 -5.09 3.87
N TRP A 165 -15.29 -4.78 4.66
CA TRP A 165 -16.67 -5.17 4.39
C TRP A 165 -17.36 -3.91 3.89
N ASP A 166 -17.68 -3.84 2.60
CA ASP A 166 -18.48 -2.74 2.08
C ASP A 166 -19.77 -3.31 1.50
N LYS A 167 -20.88 -3.08 2.22
CA LYS A 167 -22.23 -3.32 1.69
C LYS A 167 -22.61 -2.07 0.88
N GLY A 168 -22.42 -2.15 -0.43
CA GLY A 168 -23.05 -1.21 -1.36
C GLY A 168 -22.13 -0.18 -1.98
N GLY A 169 -21.18 -0.65 -2.79
CA GLY A 169 -20.40 0.17 -3.71
C GLY A 169 -19.41 -0.72 -4.42
N THR A 170 -19.39 -0.72 -5.76
CA THR A 170 -18.46 -1.51 -6.57
C THR A 170 -17.02 -1.33 -6.07
N PRO A 171 -16.34 -2.40 -5.58
CA PRO A 171 -14.97 -2.29 -5.11
C PRO A 171 -14.03 -2.22 -6.32
N ASP A 172 -13.31 -1.11 -6.45
CA ASP A 172 -12.39 -0.81 -7.55
C ASP A 172 -11.04 -1.56 -7.43
N TYR A 173 -11.05 -2.87 -7.15
CA TYR A 173 -9.85 -3.62 -6.74
C TYR A 173 -9.60 -4.95 -7.46
N VAL A 174 -10.28 -5.22 -8.57
CA VAL A 174 -9.99 -6.39 -9.41
C VAL A 174 -9.45 -5.93 -10.76
N GLU A 175 -8.18 -6.24 -11.04
CA GLU A 175 -7.70 -6.22 -12.43
C GLU A 175 -6.82 -7.44 -12.71
N LYS A 176 -7.25 -8.25 -13.70
CA LYS A 176 -6.64 -9.52 -14.14
C LYS A 176 -5.17 -9.34 -14.50
N TYR A 177 -4.30 -10.08 -13.80
CA TYR A 177 -2.84 -9.99 -13.92
C TYR A 177 -2.20 -10.83 -15.05
N SER A 178 -3.00 -11.36 -15.98
CA SER A 178 -2.52 -12.29 -16.98
C SER A 178 -3.33 -12.16 -18.27
N SER A 179 -2.88 -11.27 -19.15
CA SER A 179 -2.73 -11.54 -20.60
C SER A 179 -2.67 -10.21 -21.39
N ASN A 180 -1.56 -10.03 -22.10
CA ASN A 180 -1.44 -9.18 -23.29
C ASN A 180 -1.54 -7.64 -23.15
N GLY A 181 -0.59 -7.00 -22.46
CA GLY A 181 -0.25 -5.60 -22.79
C GLY A 181 -0.35 -4.55 -21.68
N HIS A 182 -0.50 -4.93 -20.42
CA HIS A 182 -0.35 -4.05 -19.25
C HIS A 182 0.68 -4.71 -18.32
N GLY A 183 1.80 -4.14 -17.90
CA GLY A 183 2.06 -2.80 -17.38
C GLY A 183 2.81 -3.04 -16.07
N LYS A 184 4.16 -2.93 -16.10
CA LYS A 184 5.04 -3.21 -14.94
C LYS A 184 4.52 -2.54 -13.67
N PHE A 185 4.77 -3.15 -12.50
CA PHE A 185 4.65 -2.48 -11.20
C PHE A 185 5.18 -1.04 -11.30
N LYS A 186 4.29 -0.05 -11.28
CA LYS A 186 4.69 1.35 -11.11
C LYS A 186 5.11 1.50 -9.65
N ALA A 187 6.40 1.27 -9.41
CA ALA A 187 7.08 2.03 -8.39
C ALA A 187 6.67 3.51 -8.55
N PHE A 188 6.58 4.26 -7.44
CA PHE A 188 6.51 5.72 -7.47
C PHE A 188 7.87 6.26 -7.96
N SER A 189 8.17 5.97 -9.23
CA SER A 189 9.24 6.58 -9.99
C SER A 189 8.64 7.84 -10.56
N GLY A 190 9.25 8.99 -10.22
CA GLY A 190 8.94 10.30 -10.80
C GLY A 190 9.17 10.39 -12.32
N ASN A 191 9.17 9.26 -13.04
CA ASN A 191 9.30 9.21 -14.48
C ASN A 191 7.91 9.40 -15.12
N VAL A 192 7.60 10.65 -15.44
CA VAL A 192 6.48 11.01 -16.31
C VAL A 192 6.82 10.56 -17.73
N ILE A 193 6.28 9.42 -18.17
CA ILE A 193 6.45 8.94 -19.55
C ILE A 193 5.67 9.87 -20.50
N SER A 194 6.38 10.53 -21.41
CA SER A 194 5.85 11.61 -22.26
C SER A 194 6.06 11.35 -23.76
N ASP A 195 6.26 10.09 -24.16
CA ASP A 195 6.53 9.68 -25.56
C ASP A 195 5.36 10.01 -26.49
N ARG A 196 5.65 10.52 -27.69
CA ARG A 196 4.65 10.91 -28.70
C ARG A 196 3.75 9.75 -29.13
N ARG A 197 4.27 8.52 -29.19
CA ARG A 197 3.52 7.32 -29.61
C ARG A 197 2.41 6.94 -28.62
N LEU A 198 2.45 7.50 -27.41
CA LEU A 198 1.45 7.28 -26.37
C LEU A 198 0.42 8.43 -26.31
N LYS A 199 0.41 9.34 -27.29
CA LYS A 199 -0.43 10.55 -27.26
C LYS A 199 -1.13 10.77 -28.59
N TYR A 200 -2.42 11.09 -28.51
CA TYR A 200 -3.12 11.75 -29.61
C TYR A 200 -2.74 13.23 -29.61
N VAL A 201 -1.77 13.59 -30.46
CA VAL A 201 -1.24 14.96 -30.50
C VAL A 201 -2.17 15.86 -31.32
N GLY A 202 -2.77 16.85 -30.64
CA GLY A 202 -3.55 17.91 -31.26
C GLY A 202 -2.71 19.10 -31.75
N LYS A 203 -3.34 20.27 -31.89
CA LYS A 203 -2.65 21.53 -32.21
C LYS A 203 -1.79 22.00 -31.04
N GLU A 204 -0.77 22.80 -31.34
CA GLU A 204 0.06 23.46 -30.34
C GLU A 204 -0.78 24.39 -29.44
N SER A 205 -0.48 24.40 -28.14
CA SER A 205 -1.12 25.32 -27.20
C SER A 205 -0.45 26.69 -27.29
N THR A 206 -1.24 27.71 -27.61
CA THR A 206 -0.80 29.12 -27.69
C THR A 206 -1.25 29.94 -26.48
N THR A 207 -1.78 29.30 -25.44
CA THR A 207 -2.14 30.01 -24.20
C THR A 207 -0.87 30.54 -23.56
N GLY A 208 -0.82 31.85 -23.27
CA GLY A 208 0.42 32.51 -22.89
C GLY A 208 0.19 33.78 -22.07
N LEU A 209 0.84 34.87 -22.48
CA LEU A 209 0.98 36.08 -21.66
C LEU A 209 -0.35 36.74 -21.29
N ASP A 210 -1.34 36.70 -22.19
CA ASP A 210 -2.67 37.28 -22.01
C ASP A 210 -3.43 36.68 -20.83
N LYS A 211 -3.35 35.35 -20.66
CA LYS A 211 -3.98 34.62 -19.55
C LYS A 211 -3.17 34.71 -18.27
N VAL A 212 -1.84 34.59 -18.36
CA VAL A 212 -0.96 34.70 -17.19
C VAL A 212 -1.14 36.05 -16.49
N ARG A 213 -1.32 37.15 -17.24
CA ARG A 213 -1.59 38.49 -16.69
C ARG A 213 -2.88 38.61 -15.88
N GLN A 214 -3.84 37.70 -16.06
CA GLN A 214 -5.12 37.72 -15.34
C GLN A 214 -5.06 36.93 -14.02
N LEU A 215 -3.96 36.20 -13.78
CA LEU A 215 -3.79 35.40 -12.58
C LEU A 215 -3.53 36.28 -11.35
N LYS A 216 -4.17 35.93 -10.24
CA LYS A 216 -3.93 36.54 -8.93
C LYS A 216 -3.22 35.54 -8.02
N VAL A 217 -2.11 35.98 -7.43
CA VAL A 217 -1.31 35.18 -6.50
C VAL A 217 -1.50 35.73 -5.09
N PHE A 218 -1.69 34.83 -4.14
CA PHE A 218 -1.98 35.15 -2.75
C PHE A 218 -1.01 34.42 -1.82
N ASN A 219 -0.68 35.09 -0.71
CA ASN A 219 -0.10 34.44 0.46
C ASN A 219 -1.24 33.92 1.34
N PHE A 220 -1.17 32.67 1.79
CA PHE A 220 -2.22 32.09 2.63
C PHE A 220 -1.66 31.03 3.58
N THR A 221 -2.48 30.67 4.56
CA THR A 221 -2.26 29.54 5.47
C THR A 221 -3.51 28.66 5.48
N TYR A 222 -3.38 27.38 5.77
CA TYR A 222 -4.53 26.48 5.84
C TYR A 222 -5.26 26.60 7.17
N LYS A 223 -6.59 26.70 7.13
CA LYS A 223 -7.43 26.80 8.35
C LYS A 223 -7.24 25.63 9.32
N LYS A 224 -6.93 24.43 8.80
CA LYS A 224 -6.71 23.22 9.62
C LYS A 224 -5.26 23.05 10.05
N ASP A 225 -4.34 23.88 9.56
CA ASP A 225 -2.94 23.83 9.95
C ASP A 225 -2.71 24.69 11.20
N THR A 226 -2.48 24.02 12.33
CA THR A 226 -2.23 24.66 13.62
C THR A 226 -0.88 25.37 13.68
N THR A 227 0.08 24.97 12.84
CA THR A 227 1.41 25.59 12.76
C THR A 227 1.42 26.87 11.92
N LYS A 228 0.31 27.16 11.20
CA LYS A 228 0.15 28.32 10.30
C LYS A 228 1.30 28.44 9.29
N THR A 229 1.67 27.32 8.66
CA THR A 229 2.71 27.28 7.64
C THR A 229 2.35 28.23 6.49
N PRO A 230 3.22 29.20 6.13
CA PRO A 230 2.99 30.10 5.01
C PRO A 230 3.06 29.37 3.67
N HIS A 231 2.10 29.68 2.80
CA HIS A 231 2.06 29.21 1.41
C HIS A 231 1.82 30.36 0.44
N VAL A 232 2.27 30.17 -0.80
CA VAL A 232 2.00 31.07 -1.92
C VAL A 232 1.30 30.27 -3.00
N GLY A 233 0.24 30.82 -3.58
CA GLY A 233 -0.47 30.14 -4.65
C GLY A 233 -1.67 30.92 -5.18
N VAL A 234 -2.50 30.21 -5.93
CA VAL A 234 -3.71 30.75 -6.55
C VAL A 234 -4.95 30.22 -5.83
N ILE A 235 -6.03 31.00 -5.85
CA ILE A 235 -7.34 30.58 -5.34
C ILE A 235 -8.12 29.93 -6.48
N ALA A 236 -8.60 28.71 -6.28
CA ALA A 236 -9.23 27.89 -7.32
C ALA A 236 -10.41 28.59 -8.01
N GLN A 237 -11.23 29.34 -7.28
CA GLN A 237 -12.38 30.07 -7.80
C GLN A 237 -11.98 31.20 -8.75
N ASP A 238 -10.87 31.88 -8.49
CA ASP A 238 -10.35 32.90 -9.38
C ASP A 238 -9.60 32.28 -10.56
N LEU A 239 -8.86 31.20 -10.31
CA LEU A 239 -8.20 30.43 -11.36
C LEU A 239 -9.20 29.91 -12.39
N GLN A 240 -10.37 29.42 -11.95
CA GLN A 240 -11.39 28.84 -12.83
C GLN A 240 -11.90 29.84 -13.88
N LYS A 241 -11.91 31.14 -13.58
CA LYS A 241 -12.31 32.20 -14.53
C LYS A 241 -11.31 32.36 -15.67
N VAL A 242 -10.03 32.03 -15.43
CA VAL A 242 -8.93 32.20 -16.38
C VAL A 242 -8.60 30.88 -17.08
N PHE A 243 -8.52 29.80 -16.31
CA PHE A 243 -8.21 28.43 -16.72
C PHE A 243 -9.29 27.45 -16.22
N PRO A 244 -10.47 27.38 -16.88
CA PRO A 244 -11.58 26.56 -16.40
C PRO A 244 -11.24 25.07 -16.34
N ASN A 245 -10.46 24.57 -17.31
CA ASN A 245 -10.05 23.15 -17.38
C ASN A 245 -9.01 22.76 -16.33
N ALA A 246 -8.35 23.74 -15.71
CA ALA A 246 -7.38 23.51 -14.66
C ALA A 246 -8.03 23.30 -13.29
N VAL A 247 -9.36 23.47 -13.18
CA VAL A 247 -10.09 23.41 -11.91
C VAL A 247 -11.15 22.32 -11.96
N GLN A 248 -11.18 21.48 -10.94
CA GLN A 248 -12.17 20.42 -10.80
C GLN A 248 -12.84 20.49 -9.44
N LYS A 249 -14.12 20.08 -9.36
CA LYS A 249 -14.86 20.02 -8.10
C LYS A 249 -14.79 18.62 -7.52
N GLY A 250 -14.27 18.50 -6.30
CA GLY A 250 -14.24 17.27 -5.54
C GLY A 250 -15.62 16.85 -5.05
N LYS A 251 -15.74 15.57 -4.65
CA LYS A 251 -16.99 15.00 -4.08
C LYS A 251 -17.41 15.69 -2.78
N ASP A 252 -16.45 16.25 -2.05
CA ASP A 252 -16.63 17.04 -0.84
C ASP A 252 -17.03 18.50 -1.11
N GLY A 253 -17.19 18.88 -2.38
CA GLY A 253 -17.58 20.21 -2.80
C GLY A 253 -16.43 21.22 -2.90
N PHE A 254 -15.21 20.87 -2.48
CA PHE A 254 -14.04 21.74 -2.61
C PHE A 254 -13.48 21.69 -4.02
N LEU A 255 -12.91 22.82 -4.47
CA LEU A 255 -12.25 22.90 -5.77
C LEU A 255 -10.78 22.50 -5.64
N THR A 256 -10.31 21.67 -6.56
CA THR A 256 -8.90 21.31 -6.72
C THR A 256 -8.35 21.92 -8.01
N ILE A 257 -7.04 22.12 -8.05
CA ILE A 257 -6.35 22.73 -9.18
C ILE A 257 -5.30 21.79 -9.77
N ARG A 258 -5.10 21.90 -11.08
CA ARG A 258 -4.05 21.27 -11.85
C ARG A 258 -3.07 22.36 -12.31
N MET A 259 -1.80 22.23 -11.96
CA MET A 259 -0.80 23.30 -12.19
C MET A 259 -0.27 23.33 -13.62
N GLU A 260 -0.40 22.23 -14.35
CA GLU A 260 0.20 21.98 -15.65
C GLU A 260 -0.25 23.02 -16.70
N ASP A 261 -1.54 23.32 -16.75
CA ASP A 261 -2.09 24.30 -17.69
C ASP A 261 -1.50 25.71 -17.46
N MET A 262 -1.33 26.09 -16.18
CA MET A 262 -0.71 27.36 -15.80
C MET A 262 0.80 27.35 -16.07
N PHE A 263 1.48 26.26 -15.74
CA PHE A 263 2.93 26.12 -15.91
C PHE A 263 3.33 26.27 -17.38
N TYR A 264 2.66 25.56 -18.28
CA TYR A 264 2.95 25.67 -19.71
C TYR A 264 2.52 27.02 -20.30
N ALA A 265 1.46 27.65 -19.78
CA ALA A 265 1.10 29.03 -20.15
C ALA A 265 2.20 30.04 -19.75
N VAL A 266 2.83 29.87 -18.58
CA VAL A 266 3.98 30.70 -18.17
C VAL A 266 5.16 30.51 -19.12
N ILE A 267 5.46 29.28 -19.53
CA ILE A 267 6.53 29.02 -20.52
C ILE A 267 6.25 29.75 -21.84
N ASN A 268 5.03 29.67 -22.36
CA ASN A 268 4.64 30.39 -23.57
C ASN A 268 4.72 31.91 -23.40
N ALA A 269 4.29 32.44 -22.25
CA ALA A 269 4.42 33.85 -21.93
C ALA A 269 5.88 34.32 -21.92
N ILE A 270 6.81 33.51 -21.40
CA ILE A 270 8.25 33.82 -21.42
C ILE A 270 8.76 33.89 -22.87
N LYS A 271 8.38 32.94 -23.73
CA LYS A 271 8.75 32.96 -25.16
C LYS A 271 8.22 34.21 -25.86
N GLU A 272 6.97 34.59 -25.60
CA GLU A 272 6.39 35.80 -26.16
C GLU A 272 7.11 37.07 -25.68
N LEU A 273 7.49 37.12 -24.40
CA LEU A 273 8.24 38.24 -23.83
C LEU A 273 9.64 38.34 -24.43
N ASP A 274 10.34 37.22 -24.60
CA ASP A 274 11.66 37.17 -25.23
C ASP A 274 11.63 37.73 -26.66
N ALA A 275 10.66 37.29 -27.47
CA ALA A 275 10.47 37.80 -28.84
C ALA A 275 10.22 39.32 -28.87
N LYS A 276 9.42 39.84 -27.93
CA LYS A 276 9.18 41.29 -27.79
C LYS A 276 10.43 42.04 -27.36
N ILE A 277 11.22 41.48 -26.44
CA ILE A 277 12.48 42.08 -25.98
C ILE A 277 13.49 42.15 -27.13
N THR A 278 13.67 41.07 -27.89
CA THR A 278 14.57 41.05 -29.05
C THR A 278 14.15 42.09 -30.10
N ALA A 279 12.85 42.20 -30.39
CA ALA A 279 12.34 43.21 -31.33
C ALA A 279 12.62 44.64 -30.85
N LEU A 280 12.34 44.94 -29.58
CA LEU A 280 12.63 46.26 -28.98
C LEU A 280 14.12 46.57 -28.95
N GLN A 281 14.98 45.58 -28.71
CA GLN A 281 16.44 45.78 -28.76
C GLN A 281 16.92 46.13 -30.16
N LYS A 282 16.38 45.48 -31.19
CA LYS A 282 16.69 45.78 -32.59
C LYS A 282 16.24 47.20 -32.96
N GLU A 283 15.01 47.56 -32.64
CA GLU A 283 14.49 48.92 -32.88
C GLU A 283 15.35 49.97 -32.16
N ASN A 284 15.77 49.71 -30.93
CA ASN A 284 16.64 50.62 -30.17
C ASN A 284 18.03 50.75 -30.80
N GLN A 285 18.58 49.67 -31.38
CA GLN A 285 19.85 49.74 -32.14
C GLN A 285 19.72 50.60 -33.39
N GLU A 286 18.63 50.42 -34.15
CA GLU A 286 18.32 51.23 -35.34
C GLU A 286 18.14 52.70 -34.99
N LEU A 287 17.39 53.00 -33.92
CA LEU A 287 17.21 54.36 -33.40
C LEU A 287 18.54 54.98 -32.96
N LYS A 288 19.42 54.23 -32.29
CA LYS A 288 20.76 54.71 -31.92
C LYS A 288 21.62 55.04 -33.13
N GLN A 289 21.57 54.23 -34.19
CA GLN A 289 22.27 54.51 -35.44
C GLN A 289 21.73 55.77 -36.11
N LEU A 290 20.41 55.91 -36.17
CA LEU A 290 19.76 57.10 -36.74
C LEU A 290 20.13 58.38 -35.96
N VAL A 291 20.12 58.32 -34.62
CA VAL A 291 20.53 59.44 -33.77
C VAL A 291 21.99 59.82 -34.05
N LYS A 292 22.89 58.84 -34.18
CA LYS A 292 24.29 59.11 -34.53
C LYS A 292 24.42 59.79 -35.89
N GLN A 293 23.69 59.30 -36.89
CA GLN A 293 23.68 59.88 -38.24
C GLN A 293 23.19 61.33 -38.23
N VAL A 294 22.08 61.61 -37.56
CA VAL A 294 21.54 62.98 -37.42
C VAL A 294 22.54 63.91 -36.70
N GLN A 295 23.24 63.42 -35.68
CA GLN A 295 24.28 64.20 -35.00
C GLN A 295 25.47 64.52 -35.93
N GLU A 296 25.87 63.59 -36.80
CA GLU A 296 26.92 63.82 -37.79
C GLU A 296 26.48 64.79 -38.89
N ASP A 297 25.24 64.67 -39.37
CA ASP A 297 24.67 65.58 -40.36
C ASP A 297 24.52 67.00 -39.81
N ASN A 298 24.07 67.15 -38.56
CA ASN A 298 24.03 68.45 -37.88
C ASN A 298 25.42 69.08 -37.78
N LYS A 299 26.45 68.33 -37.38
CA LYS A 299 27.84 68.83 -37.37
C LYS A 299 28.29 69.28 -38.75
N ARG A 300 27.94 68.54 -39.81
CA ARG A 300 28.29 68.89 -41.18
C ARG A 300 27.57 70.15 -41.65
N LEU A 301 26.31 70.31 -41.28
CA LEU A 301 25.52 71.52 -41.56
C LEU A 301 26.11 72.73 -40.84
N ASP A 302 26.43 72.61 -39.55
CA ASP A 302 27.08 73.68 -38.77
C ASP A 302 28.41 74.12 -39.41
N GLN A 303 29.24 73.16 -39.84
CA GLN A 303 30.49 73.47 -40.55
C GLN A 303 30.25 74.18 -41.88
N ARG A 304 29.20 73.80 -42.63
CA ARG A 304 28.84 74.49 -43.88
C ARG A 304 28.32 75.90 -43.61
N LEU A 305 27.52 76.07 -42.56
CA LEU A 305 26.99 77.36 -42.14
C LEU A 305 28.15 78.31 -41.79
N GLN A 306 29.08 77.88 -40.95
CA GLN A 306 30.29 78.65 -40.58
C GLN A 306 31.12 79.05 -41.82
N LYS A 307 31.29 78.14 -42.78
CA LYS A 307 32.02 78.45 -44.03
C LYS A 307 31.31 79.48 -44.91
N LEU A 308 29.97 79.49 -44.91
CA LEU A 308 29.19 80.48 -45.66
C LEU A 308 29.22 81.84 -44.97
N GLU A 309 29.06 81.88 -43.66
CA GLU A 309 29.18 83.10 -42.85
C GLU A 309 30.58 83.74 -42.99
N ALA A 310 31.64 82.92 -43.04
CA ALA A 310 33.01 83.40 -43.27
C ALA A 310 33.24 83.98 -44.67
N LYS A 311 32.42 83.62 -45.67
CA LYS A 311 32.48 84.19 -47.04
C LYS A 311 31.69 85.49 -47.18
N GLN A 312 30.79 85.79 -46.24
CA GLN A 312 29.96 87.00 -46.26
C GLN A 312 30.57 88.15 -45.44
N LYS A 313 31.64 87.89 -44.68
CA LYS A 313 32.49 88.90 -44.05
C LYS A 313 33.69 89.22 -44.93
#